data_AF-A0A8S2UE80-F1
#
_entry.id   AF-A0A8S2UE80-F1
#
_cell.length_a   1.000
_cell.length_b   1.000
_cell.length_c   1.000
_cell.angle_alpha   90.00
_cell.angle_beta   90.00
_cell.angle_gamma   90.00
#
_symmetry.space_group_name_H-M   'P 1'
#
loop_
_entity.id
_entity.type
_entity.pdbx_description
1 polymer ?
#
loop_
_entity_poly.entity_id
_entity_poly.type
_entity_poly.pdbx_seq_one_letter_code
_entity_poly.pdbx_strand_id
1 'polypeptide(L)'
;MSSKNLPAQMGPIYRIPPYYYLHVLDQNTSVTRLEIGPKKFFKQDNETIVFGPDQMITLAPRHFCVVENPVVKNENGQAQFDKNGQVKLSYGSLDVRLEQDYKEPFPLYPGEVLNQAPKLLKYAGANSALRLKAVLDFDDNGEQRKAGDEWLFEGPGTYTPRKEVSVEEHISATVIGTNQAVKLTAKKELIDRTGQRRVAGESWLVKQVGAYVPLAYEMVVSTENAYVVTDKQALHLRALKTFIDDFGQTRNNGDEWLVMKEQTETHILNVYEQLVAIIDMKTLNSRQYCVILNPFSSDGKNQFGKRKLVVGEKSFFLQPNEKMEKGIQDVFILCGDEGVVVKCIESFQDEIDNVIRVPGEQWVVRGPREYIPPVQVEVLQKRKSIPLDENEGIYVRNLMTGRVRAVIGNPYMLTQDEELWEKELPVGIEEFLRRDSLFEKSTRTSATSSSQTTKRDKSKVVTYRVPQNQAVQVYDYKAKTPRIIFGP
;
A
#
# COMPACT_ATOMS: atom_id res chain seq x y z
N MET A 1 24.99 -17.72 52.24
CA MET A 1 25.68 -17.40 53.51
C MET A 1 26.20 -15.97 53.43
N SER A 2 25.50 -15.02 54.07
CA SER A 2 26.05 -13.70 54.37
C SER A 2 25.92 -13.56 55.88
N SER A 3 27.07 -13.52 56.54
CA SER A 3 27.22 -13.46 57.99
C SER A 3 26.71 -12.12 58.52
N LYS A 4 25.42 -12.05 58.86
CA LYS A 4 24.95 -11.02 59.79
C LYS A 4 25.50 -11.39 61.17
N ASN A 5 26.45 -10.60 61.64
CA ASN A 5 27.03 -10.69 62.98
C ASN A 5 25.90 -10.85 64.02
N LEU A 6 25.87 -12.00 64.70
CA LEU A 6 25.09 -12.19 65.91
C LEU A 6 25.55 -11.11 66.92
N PRO A 7 24.65 -10.27 67.47
CA PRO A 7 25.02 -9.44 68.60
C PRO A 7 25.40 -10.38 69.75
N ALA A 8 26.66 -10.28 70.20
CA ALA A 8 27.17 -11.03 71.33
C ALA A 8 26.43 -10.61 72.62
N GLN A 9 25.30 -11.27 72.91
CA GLN A 9 24.71 -11.26 74.25
C GLN A 9 25.21 -12.49 75.00
N MET A 10 26.39 -12.37 75.62
CA MET A 10 26.93 -13.38 76.53
C MET A 10 26.22 -13.31 77.90
N GLY A 11 24.96 -13.75 77.95
CA GLY A 11 24.19 -13.89 79.20
C GLY A 11 23.27 -15.10 79.17
N PRO A 12 22.90 -15.67 80.34
CA PRO A 12 21.95 -16.79 80.43
C PRO A 12 20.49 -16.38 80.18
N ILE A 13 20.21 -15.07 80.07
CA ILE A 13 18.86 -14.51 79.94
C ILE A 13 18.76 -13.72 78.64
N TYR A 14 17.82 -14.12 77.79
CA TYR A 14 17.50 -13.45 76.53
C TYR A 14 16.11 -12.83 76.64
N ARG A 15 16.04 -11.50 76.57
CA ARG A 15 14.76 -10.79 76.54
C ARG A 15 14.28 -10.75 75.10
N ILE A 16 13.20 -11.48 74.78
CA ILE A 16 12.55 -11.47 73.48
C ILE A 16 11.44 -10.41 73.52
N PRO A 17 11.56 -9.29 72.77
CA PRO A 17 10.50 -8.28 72.69
C PRO A 17 9.21 -8.82 72.04
N PRO A 18 8.07 -8.09 72.14
CA PRO A 18 6.89 -8.39 71.33
C PRO A 18 7.22 -8.37 69.83
N TYR A 19 6.67 -9.31 69.05
CA TYR A 19 6.92 -9.47 67.61
C TYR A 19 8.38 -9.76 67.23
N TYR A 20 9.15 -10.34 68.15
CA TYR A 20 10.48 -10.89 67.88
C TYR A 20 10.50 -12.40 68.16
N TYR A 21 11.42 -13.11 67.53
CA TYR A 21 11.61 -14.54 67.72
C TYR A 21 13.09 -14.92 67.69
N LEU A 22 13.41 -16.06 68.29
CA LEU A 22 14.74 -16.69 68.22
C LEU A 22 14.62 -18.20 68.01
N HIS A 23 15.69 -18.82 67.51
CA HIS A 23 15.79 -20.27 67.37
C HIS A 23 16.78 -20.82 68.40
N VAL A 24 16.35 -21.84 69.13
CA VAL A 24 17.15 -22.53 70.16
C VAL A 24 17.38 -23.97 69.72
N LEU A 25 18.64 -24.36 69.61
CA LEU A 25 19.08 -25.73 69.42
C LEU A 25 19.34 -26.38 70.78
N ASP A 26 18.61 -27.43 71.10
CA ASP A 26 18.92 -28.33 72.20
C ASP A 26 19.98 -29.35 71.76
N GLN A 27 21.14 -29.35 72.39
CA GLN A 27 22.28 -30.22 72.06
C GLN A 27 22.04 -31.68 72.43
N ASN A 28 21.16 -31.97 73.41
CA ASN A 28 20.87 -33.35 73.82
C ASN A 28 19.99 -34.06 72.78
N THR A 29 19.00 -33.35 72.26
CA THR A 29 18.04 -33.89 71.29
C THR A 29 18.40 -33.53 69.85
N SER A 30 19.33 -32.61 69.64
CA SER A 30 19.66 -31.98 68.34
C SER A 30 18.46 -31.30 67.67
N VAL A 31 17.43 -30.93 68.44
CA VAL A 31 16.20 -30.31 67.94
C VAL A 31 16.31 -28.80 68.02
N THR A 32 16.02 -28.13 66.90
CA THR A 32 15.92 -26.67 66.87
C THR A 32 14.47 -26.25 66.96
N ARG A 33 14.13 -25.46 67.97
CA ARG A 33 12.77 -24.96 68.20
C ARG A 33 12.69 -23.44 68.12
N LEU A 34 11.47 -22.96 67.89
CA LEU A 34 11.12 -21.56 67.77
C LEU A 34 10.65 -21.00 69.12
N GLU A 35 11.24 -19.90 69.58
CA GLU A 35 10.80 -19.18 70.77
C GLU A 35 10.30 -17.79 70.40
N ILE A 36 9.01 -17.54 70.63
CA ILE A 36 8.31 -16.28 70.32
C ILE A 36 8.21 -15.38 71.55
N GLY A 37 8.42 -14.07 71.40
CA GLY A 37 8.18 -13.06 72.43
C GLY A 37 6.73 -12.58 72.52
N PRO A 38 6.34 -11.82 73.57
CA PRO A 38 7.19 -11.25 74.59
C PRO A 38 7.48 -12.22 75.75
N LYS A 39 8.75 -12.57 75.96
CA LYS A 39 9.17 -13.38 77.11
C LYS A 39 10.64 -13.19 77.47
N LYS A 40 10.98 -13.46 78.72
CA LYS A 40 12.36 -13.65 79.16
C LYS A 40 12.68 -15.13 79.02
N PHE A 41 13.49 -15.47 78.02
CA PHE A 41 13.96 -16.83 77.78
C PHE A 41 15.22 -17.08 78.61
N PHE A 42 15.20 -18.14 79.42
CA PHE A 42 16.32 -18.58 80.23
C PHE A 42 16.95 -19.78 79.52
N LYS A 43 18.16 -19.58 79.00
CA LYS A 43 18.92 -20.59 78.27
C LYS A 43 19.42 -21.65 79.25
N GLN A 44 19.10 -22.93 79.00
CA GLN A 44 19.64 -24.05 79.75
C GLN A 44 21.06 -24.41 79.30
N ASP A 45 21.78 -25.20 80.10
CA ASP A 45 23.18 -25.58 79.82
C ASP A 45 23.33 -26.37 78.50
N ASN A 46 22.34 -27.21 78.18
CA ASN A 46 22.29 -28.01 76.95
C ASN A 46 21.75 -27.25 75.73
N GLU A 47 21.45 -25.96 75.84
CA GLU A 47 20.83 -25.18 74.76
C GLU A 47 21.83 -24.24 74.11
N THR A 48 21.61 -23.90 72.84
CA THR A 48 22.37 -22.89 72.11
C THR A 48 21.45 -22.07 71.23
N ILE A 49 21.68 -20.76 71.17
CA ILE A 49 20.89 -19.89 70.28
C ILE A 49 21.59 -19.86 68.94
N VAL A 50 20.86 -20.29 67.91
CA VAL A 50 21.38 -20.41 66.55
C VAL A 50 20.92 -19.25 65.65
N PHE A 51 19.81 -18.59 66.01
CA PHE A 51 19.27 -17.46 65.25
C PHE A 51 18.50 -16.49 66.17
N GLY A 52 18.55 -15.20 65.84
CA GLY A 52 17.79 -14.14 66.53
C GLY A 52 18.50 -13.55 67.77
N PRO A 53 17.80 -12.70 68.53
CA PRO A 53 16.41 -12.26 68.33
C PRO A 53 16.26 -11.39 67.07
N ASP A 54 15.34 -11.75 66.18
CA ASP A 54 15.03 -11.00 64.96
C ASP A 54 13.54 -10.65 64.89
N GLN A 55 13.20 -9.62 64.11
CA GLN A 55 11.82 -9.14 64.00
C GLN A 55 10.97 -10.09 63.15
N MET A 56 9.72 -10.32 63.59
CA MET A 56 8.73 -11.06 62.81
C MET A 56 8.39 -10.35 61.50
N ILE A 57 8.04 -11.12 60.49
CA ILE A 57 7.62 -10.60 59.20
C ILE A 57 6.21 -10.03 59.36
N THR A 58 6.06 -8.77 58.99
CA THR A 58 4.76 -8.08 58.98
C THR A 58 4.37 -7.81 57.53
N LEU A 59 3.18 -8.23 57.13
CA LEU A 59 2.63 -7.95 55.81
C LEU A 59 1.68 -6.75 55.91
N ALA A 60 2.00 -5.68 55.17
CA ALA A 60 1.09 -4.55 55.02
C ALA A 60 -0.10 -4.93 54.11
N PRO A 61 -1.22 -4.17 54.13
CA PRO A 61 -2.35 -4.43 53.25
C PRO A 61 -1.92 -4.54 51.78
N ARG A 62 -2.46 -5.53 51.06
CA ARG A 62 -2.12 -5.84 49.65
C ARG A 62 -0.65 -6.21 49.41
N HIS A 63 0.07 -6.65 50.43
CA HIS A 63 1.42 -7.20 50.28
C HIS A 63 1.41 -8.73 50.38
N PHE A 64 2.43 -9.33 49.81
CA PHE A 64 2.74 -10.75 49.93
C PHE A 64 4.24 -10.93 50.14
N CYS A 65 4.63 -12.08 50.70
CA CYS A 65 6.02 -12.53 50.69
C CYS A 65 6.09 -13.99 50.24
N VAL A 66 7.27 -14.42 49.82
CA VAL A 66 7.51 -15.82 49.42
C VAL A 66 8.47 -16.46 50.40
N VAL A 67 8.05 -17.55 51.02
CA VAL A 67 8.84 -18.34 51.97
C VAL A 67 9.23 -19.66 51.30
N GLU A 68 10.50 -20.01 51.39
CA GLU A 68 11.04 -21.29 50.94
C GLU A 68 11.08 -22.28 52.09
N ASN A 69 10.87 -23.56 51.77
CA ASN A 69 10.78 -24.67 52.73
C ASN A 69 9.69 -24.46 53.79
N PRO A 70 8.44 -24.14 53.39
CA PRO A 70 7.39 -23.78 54.33
C PRO A 70 7.06 -24.92 55.28
N VAL A 71 6.64 -24.56 56.50
CA VAL A 71 6.14 -25.51 57.49
C VAL A 71 4.90 -26.24 56.99
N VAL A 72 4.85 -27.55 57.21
CA VAL A 72 3.66 -28.36 56.94
C VAL A 72 2.63 -28.08 58.02
N LYS A 73 1.44 -27.61 57.63
CA LYS A 73 0.34 -27.29 58.53
C LYS A 73 -0.72 -28.40 58.53
N ASN A 74 -1.36 -28.59 59.68
CA ASN A 74 -2.57 -29.40 59.84
C ASN A 74 -3.81 -28.68 59.29
N GLU A 75 -4.96 -29.38 59.23
CA GLU A 75 -6.26 -28.80 58.86
C GLU A 75 -6.64 -27.57 59.71
N ASN A 76 -6.13 -27.49 60.94
CA ASN A 76 -6.32 -26.37 61.86
C ASN A 76 -5.28 -25.24 61.69
N GLY A 77 -4.44 -25.28 60.65
CA GLY A 77 -3.41 -24.26 60.39
C GLY A 77 -2.18 -24.30 61.31
N GLN A 78 -2.08 -25.30 62.19
CA GLN A 78 -0.96 -25.47 63.14
C GLN A 78 0.20 -26.26 62.52
N ALA A 79 1.43 -25.90 62.89
CA ALA A 79 2.65 -26.59 62.45
C ALA A 79 2.69 -28.06 62.90
N GLN A 80 3.06 -28.96 61.98
CA GLN A 80 3.34 -30.36 62.29
C GLN A 80 4.77 -30.53 62.82
N PHE A 81 4.92 -31.41 63.81
CA PHE A 81 6.22 -31.80 64.36
C PHE A 81 6.47 -33.29 64.10
N ASP A 82 7.72 -33.67 63.93
CA ASP A 82 8.14 -35.07 63.83
C ASP A 82 8.16 -35.76 65.21
N LYS A 83 8.56 -37.04 65.25
CA LYS A 83 8.62 -37.82 66.50
C LYS A 83 9.63 -37.27 67.51
N ASN A 84 10.60 -36.49 67.05
CA ASN A 84 11.66 -35.90 67.87
C ASN A 84 11.30 -34.48 68.31
N GLY A 85 10.20 -33.90 67.82
CA GLY A 85 9.79 -32.53 68.13
C GLY A 85 10.36 -31.47 67.17
N GLN A 86 11.01 -31.88 66.09
CA GLN A 86 11.47 -30.97 65.03
C GLN A 86 10.29 -30.60 64.12
N VAL A 87 10.21 -29.34 63.71
CA VAL A 87 9.18 -28.87 62.78
C VAL A 87 9.31 -29.57 61.41
N LYS A 88 8.20 -30.05 60.87
CA LYS A 88 8.17 -30.67 59.55
C LYS A 88 8.06 -29.60 58.46
N LEU A 89 9.05 -29.55 57.57
CA LEU A 89 9.08 -28.63 56.44
C LEU A 89 8.77 -29.34 55.12
N SER A 90 8.16 -28.63 54.19
CA SER A 90 8.07 -29.04 52.79
C SER A 90 9.30 -28.56 52.02
N TYR A 91 10.38 -29.34 52.09
CA TYR A 91 11.64 -28.99 51.43
C TYR A 91 11.49 -28.85 49.91
N GLY A 92 12.07 -27.81 49.34
CA GLY A 92 12.01 -27.51 47.90
C GLY A 92 10.69 -26.88 47.43
N SER A 93 9.73 -26.66 48.33
CA SER A 93 8.48 -25.97 48.04
C SER A 93 8.57 -24.48 48.35
N LEU A 94 7.74 -23.69 47.68
CA LEU A 94 7.50 -22.29 47.98
C LEU A 94 6.09 -22.10 48.53
N ASP A 95 5.94 -21.15 49.46
CA ASP A 95 4.66 -20.71 50.02
C ASP A 95 4.52 -19.20 49.80
N VAL A 96 3.41 -18.80 49.18
CA VAL A 96 3.08 -17.38 48.97
C VAL A 96 2.17 -16.95 50.11
N ARG A 97 2.71 -16.18 51.06
CA ARG A 97 1.96 -15.69 52.22
C ARG A 97 1.33 -14.35 51.90
N LEU A 98 0.01 -14.29 52.00
CA LEU A 98 -0.80 -13.09 51.80
C LEU A 98 -1.18 -12.48 53.16
N GLU A 99 -1.38 -11.16 53.17
CA GLU A 99 -1.86 -10.46 54.37
C GLU A 99 -3.22 -10.99 54.89
N GLN A 100 -4.09 -11.49 54.00
CA GLN A 100 -5.40 -12.04 54.38
C GLN A 100 -5.29 -13.25 55.32
N ASP A 101 -4.29 -14.11 55.07
CA ASP A 101 -4.04 -15.33 55.85
C ASP A 101 -3.12 -15.05 57.05
N TYR A 102 -2.28 -14.02 56.96
CA TYR A 102 -1.28 -13.64 57.95
C TYR A 102 -1.45 -12.17 58.37
N LYS A 103 -2.57 -11.87 59.02
CA LYS A 103 -2.88 -10.52 59.53
C LYS A 103 -1.95 -10.07 60.66
N GLU A 104 -1.49 -11.04 61.46
CA GLU A 104 -0.57 -10.80 62.56
C GLU A 104 0.88 -11.07 62.12
N PRO A 105 1.87 -10.34 62.66
CA PRO A 105 3.28 -10.63 62.38
C PRO A 105 3.62 -12.08 62.72
N PHE A 106 4.29 -12.76 61.79
CA PHE A 106 4.64 -14.17 61.94
C PHE A 106 6.15 -14.39 61.96
N PRO A 107 6.63 -15.35 62.76
CA PRO A 107 8.02 -15.79 62.71
C PRO A 107 8.28 -16.74 61.55
N LEU A 108 9.55 -16.96 61.24
CA LEU A 108 9.98 -18.08 60.40
C LEU A 108 10.37 -19.26 61.30
N TYR A 109 9.91 -20.46 60.93
CA TYR A 109 10.32 -21.68 61.61
C TYR A 109 11.78 -22.04 61.28
N PRO A 110 12.47 -22.81 62.14
CA PRO A 110 13.82 -23.28 61.85
C PRO A 110 13.88 -24.03 60.51
N GLY A 111 14.64 -23.50 59.55
CA GLY A 111 14.79 -24.02 58.19
C GLY A 111 13.92 -23.33 57.12
N GLU A 112 12.91 -22.55 57.50
CA GLU A 112 12.22 -21.64 56.59
C GLU A 112 13.16 -20.48 56.20
N VAL A 113 13.12 -20.08 54.93
CA VAL A 113 13.91 -18.96 54.43
C VAL A 113 13.00 -17.97 53.73
N LEU A 114 13.13 -16.68 54.08
CA LEU A 114 12.42 -15.61 53.36
C LEU A 114 13.08 -15.41 52.00
N ASN A 115 12.51 -16.02 50.97
CA ASN A 115 13.00 -15.93 49.59
C ASN A 115 12.69 -14.54 49.00
N GLN A 116 11.49 -14.02 49.23
CA GLN A 116 11.09 -12.68 48.78
C GLN A 116 10.53 -11.87 49.94
N ALA A 117 11.17 -10.72 50.22
CA ALA A 117 10.68 -9.76 51.21
C ALA A 117 9.28 -9.23 50.86
N PRO A 118 8.49 -8.75 51.84
CA PRO A 118 7.15 -8.22 51.62
C PRO A 118 7.09 -7.24 50.45
N LYS A 119 6.27 -7.56 49.44
CA LYS A 119 6.12 -6.81 48.20
C LYS A 119 4.65 -6.58 47.89
N LEU A 120 4.33 -5.43 47.32
CA LEU A 120 2.98 -5.09 46.89
C LEU A 120 2.51 -6.06 45.78
N LEU A 121 1.25 -6.52 45.88
CA LEU A 121 0.59 -7.30 44.85
C LEU A 121 0.51 -6.51 43.53
N LYS A 122 0.66 -7.21 42.40
CA LYS A 122 0.58 -6.57 41.09
C LYS A 122 -0.88 -6.27 40.74
N TYR A 123 -1.15 -5.02 40.35
CA TYR A 123 -2.45 -4.58 39.89
C TYR A 123 -2.45 -4.48 38.36
N ALA A 124 -3.46 -5.06 37.71
CA ALA A 124 -3.79 -4.83 36.31
C ALA A 124 -4.95 -3.83 36.26
N GLY A 125 -4.74 -2.68 35.63
CA GLY A 125 -5.77 -1.66 35.42
C GLY A 125 -6.74 -2.04 34.29
N ALA A 126 -7.74 -1.18 34.07
CA ALA A 126 -8.61 -1.30 32.90
C ALA A 126 -7.78 -1.20 31.60
N ASN A 127 -8.16 -1.98 30.57
CA ASN A 127 -7.44 -2.05 29.30
C ASN A 127 -5.96 -2.45 29.44
N SER A 128 -5.65 -3.28 30.44
CA SER A 128 -4.32 -3.86 30.62
C SER A 128 -4.43 -5.29 31.12
N ALA A 129 -3.37 -6.06 30.93
CA ALA A 129 -3.28 -7.44 31.39
C ALA A 129 -1.87 -7.76 31.88
N LEU A 130 -1.76 -8.75 32.75
CA LEU A 130 -0.48 -9.36 33.09
C LEU A 130 -0.32 -10.64 32.27
N ARG A 131 0.80 -10.78 31.55
CA ARG A 131 1.14 -12.06 30.92
C ARG A 131 1.73 -12.98 31.97
N LEU A 132 1.04 -14.08 32.20
CA LEU A 132 1.40 -15.13 33.13
C LEU A 132 2.03 -16.29 32.36
N LYS A 133 2.99 -16.97 32.99
CA LYS A 133 3.63 -18.16 32.44
C LYS A 133 3.75 -19.24 33.51
N ALA A 134 3.32 -20.45 33.19
CA ALA A 134 3.48 -21.62 34.05
C ALA A 134 4.96 -22.01 34.11
N VAL A 135 5.48 -22.13 35.34
CA VAL A 135 6.85 -22.62 35.59
C VAL A 135 6.88 -24.15 35.67
N LEU A 136 5.78 -24.75 36.14
CA LEU A 136 5.60 -26.19 36.31
C LEU A 136 4.15 -26.58 36.02
N ASP A 137 3.90 -27.87 35.81
CA ASP A 137 2.56 -28.38 35.51
C ASP A 137 1.65 -28.27 36.74
N PHE A 138 0.47 -27.67 36.58
CA PHE A 138 -0.51 -27.53 37.66
C PHE A 138 -1.94 -27.41 37.15
N ASP A 139 -2.91 -27.67 38.03
CA ASP A 139 -4.32 -27.46 37.75
C ASP A 139 -4.74 -26.03 38.14
N ASP A 140 -5.14 -25.23 37.15
CA ASP A 140 -5.67 -23.89 37.34
C ASP A 140 -7.20 -23.93 37.33
N ASN A 141 -7.80 -24.23 38.49
CA ASN A 141 -9.25 -24.30 38.67
C ASN A 141 -9.96 -25.23 37.66
N GLY A 142 -9.38 -26.40 37.39
CA GLY A 142 -9.87 -27.38 36.41
C GLY A 142 -9.26 -27.25 35.01
N GLU A 143 -8.46 -26.22 34.73
CA GLU A 143 -7.68 -26.12 33.50
C GLU A 143 -6.24 -26.62 33.73
N GLN A 144 -5.88 -27.72 33.08
CA GLN A 144 -4.54 -28.30 33.19
C GLN A 144 -3.52 -27.46 32.43
N ARG A 145 -2.70 -26.68 33.16
CA ARG A 145 -1.62 -25.87 32.63
C ARG A 145 -0.32 -26.69 32.60
N LYS A 146 0.36 -26.70 31.47
CA LYS A 146 1.69 -27.29 31.34
C LYS A 146 2.77 -26.24 31.52
N ALA A 147 3.95 -26.67 31.94
CA ALA A 147 5.12 -25.82 32.07
C ALA A 147 5.42 -25.11 30.73
N GLY A 148 5.53 -23.79 30.77
CA GLY A 148 5.74 -22.94 29.61
C GLY A 148 4.46 -22.45 28.92
N ASP A 149 3.27 -22.86 29.37
CA ASP A 149 2.02 -22.26 28.91
C ASP A 149 1.92 -20.80 29.37
N GLU A 150 1.46 -19.93 28.48
CA GLU A 150 1.24 -18.51 28.73
C GLU A 150 -0.24 -18.15 28.58
N TRP A 151 -0.74 -17.32 29.49
CA TRP A 151 -2.10 -16.78 29.46
C TRP A 151 -2.14 -15.38 30.06
N LEU A 152 -3.31 -14.75 30.04
CA LEU A 152 -3.48 -13.40 30.55
C LEU A 152 -4.32 -13.38 31.82
N PHE A 153 -3.92 -12.52 32.75
CA PHE A 153 -4.81 -11.98 33.77
C PHE A 153 -5.28 -10.60 33.30
N GLU A 154 -6.50 -10.55 32.74
CA GLU A 154 -7.11 -9.30 32.25
C GLU A 154 -7.63 -8.45 33.42
N GLY A 155 -7.30 -7.15 33.42
CA GLY A 155 -7.80 -6.21 34.41
C GLY A 155 -9.25 -5.75 34.15
N PRO A 156 -9.87 -5.02 35.09
CA PRO A 156 -9.27 -4.49 36.32
C PRO A 156 -9.24 -5.53 37.46
N GLY A 157 -8.08 -5.75 38.07
CA GLY A 157 -7.93 -6.71 39.16
C GLY A 157 -6.56 -6.70 39.80
N THR A 158 -6.47 -7.20 41.03
CA THR A 158 -5.18 -7.46 41.70
C THR A 158 -4.83 -8.92 41.53
N TYR A 159 -3.68 -9.21 40.94
CA TYR A 159 -3.21 -10.57 40.73
C TYR A 159 -2.62 -11.14 42.02
N THR A 160 -3.15 -12.28 42.46
CA THR A 160 -2.62 -13.07 43.57
C THR A 160 -1.54 -14.02 43.05
N PRO A 161 -0.26 -13.84 43.45
CA PRO A 161 0.82 -14.69 42.99
C PRO A 161 0.62 -16.15 43.43
N ARG A 162 1.02 -17.07 42.56
CA ARG A 162 1.08 -18.50 42.85
C ARG A 162 2.52 -19.00 42.68
N LYS A 163 2.88 -20.07 43.37
CA LYS A 163 4.24 -20.64 43.31
C LYS A 163 4.56 -21.26 41.94
N GLU A 164 3.53 -21.72 41.22
CA GLU A 164 3.63 -22.38 39.92
C GLU A 164 3.65 -21.38 38.75
N VAL A 165 3.40 -20.09 39.02
CA VAL A 165 3.17 -19.08 37.99
C VAL A 165 4.14 -17.91 38.12
N SER A 166 4.76 -17.56 37.00
CA SER A 166 5.63 -16.40 36.87
C SER A 166 4.91 -15.28 36.09
N VAL A 167 5.14 -14.03 36.49
CA VAL A 167 4.58 -12.86 35.79
C VAL A 167 5.66 -12.27 34.89
N GLU A 168 5.50 -12.46 33.59
CA GLU A 168 6.49 -12.11 32.56
C GLU A 168 6.45 -10.63 32.21
N GLU A 169 5.28 -10.11 31.82
CA GLU A 169 5.14 -8.73 31.35
C GLU A 169 3.79 -8.11 31.73
N HIS A 170 3.75 -6.77 31.73
CA HIS A 170 2.53 -5.99 31.84
C HIS A 170 2.17 -5.45 30.46
N ILE A 171 1.06 -5.94 29.91
CA ILE A 171 0.56 -5.59 28.57
C ILE A 171 -0.47 -4.47 28.70
N SER A 172 -0.27 -3.37 28.00
CA SER A 172 -1.28 -2.33 27.81
C SER A 172 -2.03 -2.54 26.51
N ALA A 173 -3.31 -2.19 26.47
CA ALA A 173 -4.08 -2.19 25.24
C ALA A 173 -3.47 -1.24 24.20
N THR A 174 -3.55 -1.66 22.93
CA THR A 174 -3.30 -0.79 21.78
C THR A 174 -4.61 -0.11 21.41
N VAL A 175 -4.60 1.21 21.32
CA VAL A 175 -5.80 1.99 20.95
C VAL A 175 -5.95 1.99 19.43
N ILE A 176 -7.10 1.53 18.94
CA ILE A 176 -7.46 1.50 17.53
C ILE A 176 -8.44 2.65 17.29
N GLY A 177 -8.02 3.67 16.53
CA GLY A 177 -8.86 4.80 16.15
C GLY A 177 -9.83 4.46 15.01
N THR A 178 -10.64 5.45 14.60
CA THR A 178 -11.41 5.36 13.36
C THR A 178 -10.46 5.32 12.16
N ASN A 179 -10.80 4.50 11.15
CA ASN A 179 -9.95 4.30 9.96
C ASN A 179 -8.54 3.77 10.27
N GLN A 180 -8.40 3.02 11.37
CA GLN A 180 -7.17 2.33 11.74
C GLN A 180 -7.44 0.86 11.98
N ALA A 181 -6.41 0.05 11.82
CA ALA A 181 -6.40 -1.34 12.22
C ALA A 181 -5.07 -1.69 12.87
N VAL A 182 -5.06 -2.70 13.74
CA VAL A 182 -3.82 -3.24 14.28
C VAL A 182 -3.51 -4.55 13.57
N LYS A 183 -2.29 -4.64 13.04
CA LYS A 183 -1.74 -5.85 12.46
C LYS A 183 -1.15 -6.71 13.56
N LEU A 184 -1.69 -7.91 13.68
CA LEU A 184 -1.25 -8.93 14.63
C LEU A 184 -0.55 -10.07 13.89
N THR A 185 0.38 -10.71 14.58
CA THR A 185 0.99 -11.97 14.16
C THR A 185 0.94 -12.97 15.29
N ALA A 186 0.56 -14.21 14.98
CA ALA A 186 0.52 -15.31 15.93
C ALA A 186 1.95 -15.81 16.25
N LYS A 187 2.34 -15.81 17.53
CA LYS A 187 3.61 -16.41 17.99
C LYS A 187 3.54 -17.95 18.04
N LYS A 188 2.36 -18.48 18.37
CA LYS A 188 2.02 -19.91 18.43
C LYS A 188 0.63 -20.11 17.86
N GLU A 189 0.18 -21.36 17.71
CA GLU A 189 -1.22 -21.61 17.38
C GLU A 189 -2.12 -21.09 18.51
N LEU A 190 -3.16 -20.33 18.14
CA LEU A 190 -4.11 -19.77 19.09
C LEU A 190 -5.51 -19.66 18.45
N ILE A 191 -6.51 -19.38 19.28
CA ILE A 191 -7.84 -18.98 18.84
C ILE A 191 -7.95 -17.49 19.14
N ASP A 192 -8.15 -16.68 18.09
CA ASP A 192 -8.25 -15.23 18.25
C ASP A 192 -9.57 -14.82 18.95
N ARG A 193 -9.71 -13.53 19.28
CA ARG A 193 -10.93 -13.01 19.94
C ARG A 193 -12.22 -13.18 19.12
N THR A 194 -12.13 -13.43 17.81
CA THR A 194 -13.28 -13.70 16.95
C THR A 194 -13.66 -15.18 16.89
N GLY A 195 -12.87 -16.05 17.55
CA GLY A 195 -13.07 -17.49 17.54
C GLY A 195 -12.38 -18.20 16.36
N GLN A 196 -11.58 -17.48 15.56
CA GLN A 196 -10.88 -18.07 14.44
C GLN A 196 -9.56 -18.70 14.89
N ARG A 197 -9.32 -19.94 14.47
CA ARG A 197 -8.04 -20.62 14.72
C ARG A 197 -6.95 -20.01 13.83
N ARG A 198 -5.85 -19.59 14.46
CA ARG A 198 -4.66 -19.01 13.82
C ARG A 198 -3.49 -19.96 13.93
N VAL A 199 -2.70 -20.07 12.87
CA VAL A 199 -1.45 -20.85 12.87
C VAL A 199 -0.26 -19.98 13.24
N ALA A 200 0.82 -20.61 13.73
CA ALA A 200 2.04 -19.87 14.07
C ALA A 200 2.61 -19.10 12.86
N GLY A 201 2.93 -17.83 13.05
CA GLY A 201 3.39 -16.91 12.02
C GLY A 201 2.31 -16.31 11.12
N GLU A 202 1.05 -16.75 11.24
CA GLU A 202 -0.07 -16.13 10.54
C GLU A 202 -0.24 -14.68 11.00
N SER A 203 -0.59 -13.79 10.07
CA SER A 203 -0.87 -12.38 10.36
C SER A 203 -2.29 -12.01 9.91
N TRP A 204 -2.96 -11.17 10.70
CA TRP A 204 -4.31 -10.66 10.41
C TRP A 204 -4.46 -9.24 10.95
N LEU A 205 -5.59 -8.60 10.64
CA LEU A 205 -5.92 -7.25 11.11
C LEU A 205 -7.10 -7.28 12.07
N VAL A 206 -7.03 -6.45 13.09
CA VAL A 206 -8.16 -6.12 13.96
C VAL A 206 -8.60 -4.69 13.67
N LYS A 207 -9.84 -4.55 13.18
CA LYS A 207 -10.45 -3.27 12.77
C LYS A 207 -11.43 -2.70 13.79
N GLN A 208 -11.71 -3.44 14.87
CA GLN A 208 -12.67 -2.99 15.90
C GLN A 208 -12.11 -1.78 16.64
N VAL A 209 -12.80 -0.64 16.52
CA VAL A 209 -12.42 0.61 17.17
C VAL A 209 -12.48 0.45 18.69
N GLY A 210 -11.46 0.94 19.38
CA GLY A 210 -11.36 0.88 20.84
C GLY A 210 -10.00 0.38 21.32
N ALA A 211 -9.93 0.08 22.61
CA ALA A 211 -8.72 -0.46 23.24
C ALA A 211 -8.66 -1.98 23.03
N TYR A 212 -7.66 -2.45 22.29
CA TYR A 212 -7.43 -3.87 22.06
C TYR A 212 -6.28 -4.38 22.92
N VAL A 213 -6.57 -5.30 23.85
CA VAL A 213 -5.54 -6.01 24.62
C VAL A 213 -5.13 -7.27 23.85
N PRO A 214 -3.88 -7.36 23.34
CA PRO A 214 -3.39 -8.55 22.64
C PRO A 214 -3.38 -9.76 23.57
N LEU A 215 -3.79 -10.93 23.07
CA LEU A 215 -3.70 -12.21 23.77
C LEU A 215 -2.24 -12.63 24.02
N ALA A 216 -2.01 -13.60 24.90
CA ALA A 216 -0.66 -14.03 25.30
C ALA A 216 0.26 -14.39 24.12
N TYR A 217 -0.31 -15.01 23.08
CA TYR A 217 0.41 -15.44 21.87
C TYR A 217 0.20 -14.53 20.66
N GLU A 218 -0.46 -13.39 20.83
CA GLU A 218 -0.57 -12.37 19.79
C GLU A 218 0.57 -11.38 19.91
N MET A 219 1.14 -10.99 18.78
CA MET A 219 2.19 -9.98 18.69
C MET A 219 1.68 -8.81 17.86
N VAL A 220 1.65 -7.63 18.46
CA VAL A 220 1.36 -6.38 17.75
C VAL A 220 2.56 -6.03 16.87
N VAL A 221 2.34 -5.97 15.57
CA VAL A 221 3.39 -5.63 14.58
C VAL A 221 3.36 -4.13 14.27
N SER A 222 2.19 -3.63 13.88
CA SER A 222 2.02 -2.25 13.44
C SER A 222 0.55 -1.82 13.54
N THR A 223 0.32 -0.50 13.59
CA THR A 223 -0.99 0.10 13.37
C THR A 223 -1.04 0.62 11.94
N GLU A 224 -1.99 0.11 11.15
CA GLU A 224 -2.19 0.47 9.75
C GLU A 224 -3.31 1.52 9.65
N ASN A 225 -3.06 2.57 8.86
CA ASN A 225 -4.06 3.60 8.58
C ASN A 225 -4.80 3.27 7.27
N ALA A 226 -6.07 3.67 7.19
CA ALA A 226 -6.83 3.58 5.95
C ALA A 226 -6.33 4.60 4.92
N TYR A 227 -6.35 4.19 3.66
CA TYR A 227 -6.19 5.07 2.51
C TYR A 227 -7.55 5.71 2.18
N VAL A 228 -7.57 7.01 1.95
CA VAL A 228 -8.78 7.72 1.51
C VAL A 228 -8.93 7.54 0.00
N VAL A 229 -10.08 7.04 -0.42
CA VAL A 229 -10.43 6.83 -1.83
C VAL A 229 -11.36 7.95 -2.26
N THR A 230 -11.07 8.61 -3.37
CA THR A 230 -11.84 9.76 -3.86
C THR A 230 -12.41 9.49 -5.25
N ASP A 231 -13.33 10.33 -5.75
CA ASP A 231 -13.85 10.18 -7.11
C ASP A 231 -12.75 10.35 -8.17
N LYS A 232 -11.61 10.95 -7.81
CA LYS A 232 -10.49 11.22 -8.70
C LYS A 232 -9.35 10.21 -8.56
N GLN A 233 -9.35 9.38 -7.52
CA GLN A 233 -8.25 8.48 -7.20
C GLN A 233 -8.75 7.11 -6.79
N ALA A 234 -8.21 6.08 -7.43
CA ALA A 234 -8.45 4.68 -7.10
C ALA A 234 -7.16 4.03 -6.56
N LEU A 235 -7.31 3.04 -5.70
CA LEU A 235 -6.17 2.25 -5.20
C LEU A 235 -5.96 1.04 -6.08
N HIS A 236 -4.75 0.87 -6.62
CA HIS A 236 -4.36 -0.32 -7.37
C HIS A 236 -3.71 -1.31 -6.41
N LEU A 237 -4.40 -2.42 -6.19
CA LEU A 237 -3.99 -3.47 -5.25
C LEU A 237 -3.57 -4.74 -5.99
N ARG A 238 -2.72 -5.51 -5.34
CA ARG A 238 -2.31 -6.86 -5.75
C ARG A 238 -2.45 -7.84 -4.60
N ALA A 239 -2.96 -9.04 -4.89
CA ALA A 239 -3.05 -10.12 -3.93
C ALA A 239 -1.71 -10.84 -3.78
N LEU A 240 -1.24 -11.01 -2.55
CA LEU A 240 -0.04 -11.77 -2.20
C LEU A 240 -0.30 -13.28 -2.02
N LYS A 241 -1.56 -13.64 -1.76
CA LYS A 241 -2.06 -15.01 -1.58
C LYS A 241 -3.51 -15.07 -2.06
N THR A 242 -4.03 -16.28 -2.25
CA THR A 242 -5.47 -16.45 -2.50
C THR A 242 -6.26 -16.22 -1.22
N PHE A 243 -7.19 -15.27 -1.22
CA PHE A 243 -8.04 -14.92 -0.07
C PHE A 243 -9.36 -14.31 -0.53
N ILE A 244 -10.28 -14.12 0.41
CA ILE A 244 -11.54 -13.39 0.19
C ILE A 244 -11.34 -11.98 0.72
N ASP A 245 -11.53 -10.97 -0.12
CA ASP A 245 -11.38 -9.57 0.27
C ASP A 245 -12.51 -9.08 1.19
N ASP A 246 -12.39 -7.85 1.70
CA ASP A 246 -13.39 -7.25 2.59
C ASP A 246 -14.77 -7.07 1.91
N PHE A 247 -14.82 -7.13 0.57
CA PHE A 247 -16.04 -7.03 -0.24
C PHE A 247 -16.66 -8.40 -0.57
N GLY A 248 -16.06 -9.49 -0.08
CA GLY A 248 -16.53 -10.85 -0.32
C GLY A 248 -16.12 -11.44 -1.67
N GLN A 249 -15.20 -10.80 -2.40
CA GLN A 249 -14.69 -11.31 -3.69
C GLN A 249 -13.43 -12.15 -3.48
N THR A 250 -13.41 -13.33 -4.08
CA THR A 250 -12.21 -14.19 -4.09
C THR A 250 -11.14 -13.59 -5.00
N ARG A 251 -9.97 -13.30 -4.43
CA ARG A 251 -8.77 -12.86 -5.14
C ARG A 251 -7.76 -14.00 -5.15
N ASN A 252 -7.25 -14.37 -6.32
CA ASN A 252 -6.18 -15.35 -6.42
C ASN A 252 -4.81 -14.68 -6.26
N ASN A 253 -3.80 -15.46 -5.89
CA ASN A 253 -2.43 -14.95 -5.79
C ASN A 253 -1.97 -14.29 -7.11
N GLY A 254 -1.50 -13.06 -7.02
CA GLY A 254 -1.05 -12.25 -8.15
C GLY A 254 -2.15 -11.49 -8.87
N ASP A 255 -3.43 -11.69 -8.53
CA ASP A 255 -4.52 -10.90 -9.10
C ASP A 255 -4.34 -9.43 -8.73
N GLU A 256 -4.61 -8.55 -9.68
CA GLU A 256 -4.56 -7.10 -9.50
C GLU A 256 -5.95 -6.50 -9.77
N TRP A 257 -6.35 -5.53 -8.96
CA TRP A 257 -7.65 -4.84 -9.10
C TRP A 257 -7.57 -3.40 -8.61
N LEU A 258 -8.64 -2.65 -8.88
CA LEU A 258 -8.81 -1.30 -8.37
C LEU A 258 -9.87 -1.28 -7.28
N VAL A 259 -9.60 -0.52 -6.22
CA VAL A 259 -10.61 -0.13 -5.23
C VAL A 259 -11.00 1.31 -5.52
N MET A 260 -12.28 1.51 -5.84
CA MET A 260 -12.85 2.80 -6.22
C MET A 260 -13.81 3.31 -5.13
N LYS A 261 -14.10 4.62 -5.15
CA LYS A 261 -15.00 5.23 -4.16
C LYS A 261 -16.42 4.64 -4.15
N GLU A 262 -16.86 4.07 -5.27
CA GLU A 262 -18.14 3.34 -5.37
C GLU A 262 -18.22 2.15 -4.41
N GLN A 263 -17.09 1.57 -4.02
CA GLN A 263 -17.02 0.42 -3.11
C GLN A 263 -16.79 0.85 -1.66
N THR A 264 -15.88 1.79 -1.43
CA THR A 264 -15.58 2.32 -0.09
C THR A 264 -14.96 3.72 -0.15
N GLU A 265 -15.26 4.56 0.84
CA GLU A 265 -14.63 5.88 1.01
C GLU A 265 -13.20 5.78 1.57
N THR A 266 -12.95 4.76 2.39
CA THR A 266 -11.64 4.49 3.00
C THR A 266 -11.33 3.02 2.97
N HIS A 267 -10.12 2.66 2.57
CA HIS A 267 -9.69 1.27 2.49
C HIS A 267 -8.45 1.01 3.35
N ILE A 268 -8.57 0.10 4.31
CA ILE A 268 -7.43 -0.39 5.08
C ILE A 268 -6.89 -1.62 4.35
N LEU A 269 -5.63 -1.56 3.91
CA LEU A 269 -5.01 -2.67 3.20
C LEU A 269 -5.01 -3.92 4.07
N ASN A 270 -5.55 -5.02 3.54
CA ASN A 270 -5.52 -6.30 4.22
C ASN A 270 -4.09 -6.89 4.24
N VAL A 271 -3.82 -7.87 5.09
CA VAL A 271 -2.50 -8.52 5.22
C VAL A 271 -2.03 -9.15 3.92
N TYR A 272 -2.96 -9.64 3.10
CA TYR A 272 -2.67 -10.26 1.81
C TYR A 272 -2.82 -9.29 0.63
N GLU A 273 -3.03 -8.01 0.90
CA GLU A 273 -3.07 -6.96 -0.12
C GLU A 273 -1.77 -6.18 -0.13
N GLN A 274 -1.32 -5.84 -1.33
CA GLN A 274 -0.21 -4.94 -1.54
C GLN A 274 -0.68 -3.76 -2.39
N LEU A 275 -0.47 -2.54 -1.90
CA LEU A 275 -0.66 -1.34 -2.70
C LEU A 275 0.44 -1.25 -3.75
N VAL A 276 0.06 -1.31 -5.02
CA VAL A 276 0.96 -1.17 -6.17
C VAL A 276 1.11 0.31 -6.54
N ALA A 277 -0.01 1.02 -6.67
CA ALA A 277 -0.05 2.44 -7.02
C ALA A 277 -1.37 3.09 -6.61
N ILE A 278 -1.40 4.43 -6.60
CA ILE A 278 -2.63 5.23 -6.58
C ILE A 278 -2.85 5.72 -8.00
N ILE A 279 -3.99 5.40 -8.59
CA ILE A 279 -4.32 5.73 -9.99
C ILE A 279 -5.24 6.93 -10.04
N ASP A 280 -4.81 7.97 -10.74
CA ASP A 280 -5.65 9.13 -11.01
C ASP A 280 -6.62 8.86 -12.17
N MET A 281 -7.85 9.35 -12.01
CA MET A 281 -8.90 9.28 -13.02
C MET A 281 -8.46 10.00 -14.29
N LYS A 282 -8.68 9.37 -15.43
CA LYS A 282 -8.49 9.97 -16.75
C LYS A 282 -9.82 10.51 -17.25
N THR A 283 -9.83 11.79 -17.60
CA THR A 283 -11.04 12.48 -18.08
C THR A 283 -10.81 12.94 -19.52
N LEU A 284 -11.69 12.50 -20.41
CA LEU A 284 -11.77 12.95 -21.80
C LEU A 284 -12.84 14.03 -21.89
N ASN A 285 -12.60 15.07 -22.70
CA ASN A 285 -13.62 16.05 -23.07
C ASN A 285 -14.38 15.59 -24.35
N SER A 286 -15.35 16.39 -24.80
CA SER A 286 -16.18 16.08 -25.99
C SER A 286 -15.40 16.00 -27.29
N ARG A 287 -14.21 16.59 -27.35
CA ARG A 287 -13.32 16.64 -28.53
C ARG A 287 -12.02 15.89 -28.30
N GLN A 288 -12.04 14.89 -27.42
CA GLN A 288 -10.90 14.05 -27.13
C GLN A 288 -11.24 12.58 -27.24
N TYR A 289 -10.23 11.80 -27.57
CA TYR A 289 -10.29 10.35 -27.62
C TYR A 289 -8.95 9.75 -27.16
N CYS A 290 -8.97 8.48 -26.79
CA CYS A 290 -7.75 7.73 -26.55
C CYS A 290 -7.92 6.28 -26.99
N VAL A 291 -6.80 5.62 -27.28
CA VAL A 291 -6.76 4.19 -27.58
C VAL A 291 -6.12 3.48 -26.39
N ILE A 292 -6.88 2.57 -25.79
CA ILE A 292 -6.45 1.73 -24.67
C ILE A 292 -5.94 0.40 -25.24
N LEU A 293 -4.71 0.04 -24.91
CA LEU A 293 -4.09 -1.24 -25.20
C LEU A 293 -4.45 -2.26 -24.10
N ASN A 294 -4.66 -3.50 -24.50
CA ASN A 294 -5.01 -4.62 -23.64
C ASN A 294 -6.27 -4.38 -22.79
N PRO A 295 -7.39 -3.96 -23.41
CA PRO A 295 -8.57 -3.55 -22.68
C PRO A 295 -9.10 -4.68 -21.77
N PHE A 296 -9.61 -4.29 -20.61
CA PHE A 296 -10.21 -5.20 -19.65
C PHE A 296 -11.57 -5.71 -20.17
N SER A 297 -11.73 -7.05 -20.21
CA SER A 297 -12.97 -7.72 -20.60
C SER A 297 -14.02 -7.68 -19.48
N SER A 298 -15.29 -7.88 -19.83
CA SER A 298 -16.35 -8.17 -18.86
C SER A 298 -16.06 -9.41 -18.00
N ASP A 299 -15.25 -10.33 -18.51
CA ASP A 299 -14.89 -11.59 -17.84
C ASP A 299 -13.79 -11.43 -16.77
N GLY A 300 -13.41 -10.19 -16.45
CA GLY A 300 -12.40 -9.92 -15.42
C GLY A 300 -10.94 -10.11 -15.87
N LYS A 301 -10.68 -10.19 -17.19
CA LYS A 301 -9.35 -10.44 -17.76
C LYS A 301 -8.99 -9.46 -18.85
N ASN A 302 -7.71 -9.12 -18.94
CA ASN A 302 -7.17 -8.28 -20.00
C ASN A 302 -7.13 -9.01 -21.35
N GLN A 303 -7.59 -8.35 -22.40
CA GLN A 303 -7.55 -8.86 -23.77
C GLN A 303 -6.22 -8.45 -24.43
N PHE A 304 -5.15 -9.20 -24.16
CA PHE A 304 -3.81 -8.88 -24.67
C PHE A 304 -3.75 -8.77 -26.21
N GLY A 305 -3.07 -7.74 -26.70
CA GLY A 305 -2.91 -7.46 -28.13
C GLY A 305 -4.10 -6.75 -28.78
N LYS A 306 -5.23 -6.61 -28.07
CA LYS A 306 -6.36 -5.82 -28.57
C LYS A 306 -6.26 -4.36 -28.18
N ARG A 307 -7.01 -3.54 -28.91
CA ARG A 307 -7.06 -2.09 -28.78
C ARG A 307 -8.53 -1.67 -28.65
N LYS A 308 -8.83 -0.76 -27.73
CA LYS A 308 -10.17 -0.21 -27.50
C LYS A 308 -10.13 1.29 -27.66
N LEU A 309 -10.94 1.80 -28.59
CA LEU A 309 -11.14 3.23 -28.77
C LEU A 309 -12.15 3.74 -27.74
N VAL A 310 -11.77 4.78 -26.99
CA VAL A 310 -12.66 5.50 -26.06
C VAL A 310 -12.77 6.94 -26.55
N VAL A 311 -14.01 7.39 -26.76
CA VAL A 311 -14.33 8.69 -27.36
C VAL A 311 -15.30 9.45 -26.46
N GLY A 312 -15.14 10.78 -26.46
CA GLY A 312 -16.10 11.73 -25.92
C GLY A 312 -16.00 11.89 -24.41
N GLU A 313 -16.92 12.67 -23.84
CA GLU A 313 -16.93 13.04 -22.42
C GLU A 313 -17.08 11.82 -21.53
N LYS A 314 -15.96 11.29 -21.06
CA LYS A 314 -15.87 10.10 -20.23
C LYS A 314 -14.76 10.25 -19.21
N SER A 315 -15.08 9.88 -17.99
CA SER A 315 -14.12 9.81 -16.89
C SER A 315 -13.99 8.35 -16.47
N PHE A 316 -12.77 7.83 -16.45
CA PHE A 316 -12.52 6.42 -16.15
C PHE A 316 -11.12 6.21 -15.57
N PHE A 317 -10.93 5.11 -14.86
CA PHE A 317 -9.62 4.64 -14.41
C PHE A 317 -9.07 3.61 -15.40
N LEU A 318 -7.77 3.64 -15.65
CA LEU A 318 -7.10 2.57 -16.39
C LEU A 318 -7.02 1.34 -15.50
N GLN A 319 -7.53 0.21 -15.99
CA GLN A 319 -7.50 -1.06 -15.27
C GLN A 319 -6.05 -1.60 -15.20
N PRO A 320 -5.76 -2.54 -14.29
CA PRO A 320 -4.44 -3.14 -14.19
C PRO A 320 -4.00 -3.75 -15.53
N ASN A 321 -2.80 -3.41 -15.98
CA ASN A 321 -2.21 -3.76 -17.29
C ASN A 321 -2.78 -3.06 -18.53
N GLU A 322 -3.78 -2.17 -18.38
CA GLU A 322 -4.17 -1.27 -19.46
C GLU A 322 -3.14 -0.14 -19.63
N LYS A 323 -2.90 0.26 -20.88
CA LYS A 323 -2.01 1.38 -21.20
C LYS A 323 -2.63 2.23 -22.30
N MET A 324 -2.43 3.54 -22.27
CA MET A 324 -2.79 4.40 -23.39
C MET A 324 -1.68 4.35 -24.44
N GLU A 325 -2.03 4.14 -25.71
CA GLU A 325 -1.06 4.01 -26.79
C GLU A 325 -0.32 5.32 -27.07
N LYS A 326 -1.06 6.41 -27.25
CA LYS A 326 -0.54 7.76 -27.53
C LYS A 326 -1.10 8.81 -26.56
N GLY A 327 -1.49 8.39 -25.35
CA GLY A 327 -2.16 9.25 -24.38
C GLY A 327 -3.54 9.73 -24.83
N ILE A 328 -3.97 10.88 -24.30
CA ILE A 328 -5.21 11.56 -24.71
C ILE A 328 -4.90 12.38 -25.97
N GLN A 329 -5.68 12.16 -27.02
CA GLN A 329 -5.54 12.81 -28.32
C GLN A 329 -6.78 13.66 -28.61
N ASP A 330 -6.58 14.77 -29.31
CA ASP A 330 -7.68 15.62 -29.76
C ASP A 330 -8.27 15.08 -31.07
N VAL A 331 -9.59 15.20 -31.19
CA VAL A 331 -10.35 14.84 -32.39
C VAL A 331 -9.90 15.69 -33.58
N PHE A 332 -9.79 15.08 -34.77
CA PHE A 332 -9.44 15.82 -35.98
C PHE A 332 -10.64 16.65 -36.46
N ILE A 333 -10.66 17.94 -36.13
CA ILE A 333 -11.63 18.88 -36.66
C ILE A 333 -11.16 19.28 -38.06
N LEU A 334 -11.89 18.86 -39.08
CA LEU A 334 -11.59 19.17 -40.47
C LEU A 334 -12.57 20.23 -40.98
N CYS A 335 -12.03 21.38 -41.36
CA CYS A 335 -12.77 22.40 -42.09
C CYS A 335 -13.04 21.96 -43.54
N GLY A 336 -13.90 22.69 -44.28
CA GLY A 336 -14.25 22.33 -45.67
C GLY A 336 -13.06 22.31 -46.64
N ASP A 337 -11.98 23.03 -46.31
CA ASP A 337 -10.72 23.08 -47.04
C ASP A 337 -9.66 22.12 -46.47
N GLU A 338 -9.95 21.35 -45.43
CA GLU A 338 -9.00 20.44 -44.79
C GLU A 338 -9.37 18.97 -45.04
N GLY A 339 -8.36 18.12 -45.07
CA GLY A 339 -8.53 16.67 -45.16
C GLY A 339 -7.40 15.94 -44.45
N VAL A 340 -7.59 14.67 -44.17
CA VAL A 340 -6.59 13.80 -43.55
C VAL A 340 -6.40 12.57 -44.42
N VAL A 341 -5.14 12.28 -44.75
CA VAL A 341 -4.75 11.04 -45.41
C VAL A 341 -4.62 9.97 -44.34
N VAL A 342 -5.38 8.89 -44.52
CA VAL A 342 -5.40 7.76 -43.61
C VAL A 342 -5.00 6.49 -44.34
N LYS A 343 -4.48 5.52 -43.58
CA LYS A 343 -4.04 4.22 -44.07
C LYS A 343 -4.71 3.11 -43.26
N CYS A 344 -5.24 2.13 -43.95
CA CYS A 344 -5.78 0.93 -43.32
C CYS A 344 -4.64 0.02 -42.84
N ILE A 345 -4.66 -0.40 -41.57
CA ILE A 345 -3.73 -1.38 -41.00
C ILE A 345 -4.36 -2.78 -41.04
N GLU A 346 -5.65 -2.87 -40.70
CA GLU A 346 -6.40 -4.12 -40.59
C GLU A 346 -7.70 -4.00 -41.37
N SER A 347 -8.14 -5.07 -42.04
CA SER A 347 -9.39 -5.03 -42.82
C SER A 347 -10.59 -4.75 -41.94
N PHE A 348 -11.41 -3.77 -42.30
CA PHE A 348 -12.65 -3.47 -41.60
C PHE A 348 -13.69 -2.89 -42.56
N GLN A 349 -14.95 -2.93 -42.14
CA GLN A 349 -16.03 -2.24 -42.84
C GLN A 349 -16.08 -0.80 -42.34
N ASP A 350 -15.79 0.15 -43.22
CA ASP A 350 -15.92 1.57 -42.94
C ASP A 350 -17.40 1.94 -42.93
N GLU A 351 -17.96 2.18 -41.74
CA GLU A 351 -19.37 2.54 -41.59
C GLU A 351 -19.72 3.88 -42.24
N ILE A 352 -18.75 4.78 -42.41
CA ILE A 352 -18.97 6.13 -42.93
C ILE A 352 -19.18 6.09 -44.44
N ASP A 353 -18.29 5.39 -45.14
CA ASP A 353 -18.33 5.28 -46.61
C ASP A 353 -19.04 4.00 -47.08
N ASN A 354 -19.38 3.09 -46.16
CA ASN A 354 -19.93 1.75 -46.39
C ASN A 354 -19.07 0.91 -47.37
N VAL A 355 -17.75 0.99 -47.21
CA VAL A 355 -16.75 0.27 -48.03
C VAL A 355 -15.92 -0.64 -47.14
N ILE A 356 -15.61 -1.84 -47.64
CA ILE A 356 -14.63 -2.73 -47.00
C ILE A 356 -13.24 -2.21 -47.35
N ARG A 357 -12.52 -1.70 -46.35
CA ARG A 357 -11.15 -1.21 -46.53
C ARG A 357 -10.17 -2.36 -46.35
N VAL A 358 -9.21 -2.49 -47.26
CA VAL A 358 -8.18 -3.54 -47.19
C VAL A 358 -6.88 -3.02 -46.56
N PRO A 359 -6.10 -3.86 -45.85
CA PRO A 359 -4.82 -3.45 -45.27
C PRO A 359 -3.89 -2.83 -46.32
N GLY A 360 -3.29 -1.70 -45.98
CA GLY A 360 -2.40 -0.93 -46.84
C GLY A 360 -3.09 0.11 -47.73
N GLU A 361 -4.41 0.03 -47.92
CA GLU A 361 -5.17 1.02 -48.66
C GLU A 361 -5.08 2.40 -48.00
N GLN A 362 -4.90 3.44 -48.83
CA GLN A 362 -4.87 4.84 -48.39
C GLN A 362 -6.05 5.58 -48.99
N TRP A 363 -6.61 6.53 -48.24
CA TRP A 363 -7.65 7.43 -48.75
C TRP A 363 -7.63 8.76 -48.02
N VAL A 364 -8.31 9.76 -48.60
CA VAL A 364 -8.43 11.09 -48.00
C VAL A 364 -9.81 11.26 -47.40
N VAL A 365 -9.84 11.50 -46.10
CA VAL A 365 -11.00 11.92 -45.32
C VAL A 365 -11.13 13.45 -45.48
N ARG A 366 -12.17 13.93 -46.17
CA ARG A 366 -12.41 15.36 -46.40
C ARG A 366 -13.38 15.95 -45.37
N GLY A 367 -13.19 17.22 -45.00
CA GLY A 367 -14.15 17.99 -44.20
C GLY A 367 -15.35 18.52 -45.03
N PRO A 368 -16.29 19.26 -44.41
CA PRO A 368 -16.31 19.64 -43.00
C PRO A 368 -16.84 18.53 -42.10
N ARG A 369 -15.99 17.94 -41.24
CA ARG A 369 -16.40 16.93 -40.25
C ARG A 369 -15.41 16.78 -39.11
N GLU A 370 -15.89 16.30 -37.97
CA GLU A 370 -15.05 15.80 -36.88
C GLU A 370 -14.70 14.34 -37.19
N TYR A 371 -13.41 14.03 -37.26
CA TYR A 371 -12.91 12.69 -37.59
C TYR A 371 -12.12 12.09 -36.43
N ILE A 372 -12.51 10.88 -36.06
CA ILE A 372 -11.81 10.06 -35.08
C ILE A 372 -11.35 8.81 -35.81
N PRO A 373 -10.04 8.55 -35.88
CA PRO A 373 -9.55 7.35 -36.54
C PRO A 373 -10.00 6.11 -35.77
N PRO A 374 -10.65 5.14 -36.42
CA PRO A 374 -10.94 3.85 -35.81
C PRO A 374 -9.63 3.10 -35.55
N VAL A 375 -9.68 2.08 -34.69
CA VAL A 375 -8.51 1.31 -34.24
C VAL A 375 -7.69 0.74 -35.41
N GLN A 376 -8.37 0.34 -36.48
CA GLN A 376 -7.79 -0.30 -37.65
C GLN A 376 -7.10 0.70 -38.60
N VAL A 377 -7.16 2.01 -38.32
CA VAL A 377 -6.72 3.07 -39.23
C VAL A 377 -5.63 3.92 -38.61
N GLU A 378 -4.59 4.19 -39.38
CA GLU A 378 -3.51 5.11 -39.04
C GLU A 378 -3.66 6.44 -39.79
N VAL A 379 -3.49 7.56 -39.09
CA VAL A 379 -3.43 8.88 -39.69
C VAL A 379 -1.99 9.15 -40.16
N LEU A 380 -1.79 9.39 -41.45
CA LEU A 380 -0.47 9.67 -42.02
C LEU A 380 -0.18 11.17 -42.08
N GLN A 381 -1.08 11.96 -42.67
CA GLN A 381 -0.81 13.38 -42.93
C GLN A 381 -2.10 14.20 -42.97
N LYS A 382 -2.07 15.40 -42.39
CA LYS A 382 -3.11 16.42 -42.59
C LYS A 382 -2.80 17.22 -43.87
N ARG A 383 -3.80 17.41 -44.71
CA ARG A 383 -3.72 18.14 -45.98
C ARG A 383 -4.69 19.32 -45.97
N LYS A 384 -4.30 20.38 -46.67
CA LYS A 384 -5.15 21.53 -46.97
C LYS A 384 -5.37 21.64 -48.46
N SER A 385 -6.56 22.08 -48.83
CA SER A 385 -6.88 22.48 -50.18
C SER A 385 -6.02 23.69 -50.54
N ILE A 386 -5.40 23.63 -51.71
CA ILE A 386 -4.60 24.73 -52.22
C ILE A 386 -5.57 25.65 -52.94
N PRO A 387 -5.75 26.91 -52.48
CA PRO A 387 -6.59 27.87 -53.19
C PRO A 387 -5.91 28.20 -54.52
N LEU A 388 -6.66 28.07 -55.62
CA LEU A 388 -6.21 28.40 -56.97
C LEU A 388 -7.25 29.33 -57.58
N ASP A 389 -6.77 30.49 -58.05
CA ASP A 389 -7.56 31.42 -58.86
C ASP A 389 -7.72 30.91 -60.31
N GLU A 390 -8.60 31.52 -61.10
CA GLU A 390 -8.92 31.10 -62.48
C GLU A 390 -7.68 30.93 -63.38
N ASN A 391 -6.67 31.79 -63.17
CA ASN A 391 -5.41 31.80 -63.93
C ASN A 391 -4.24 31.14 -63.19
N GLU A 392 -4.47 30.58 -62.00
CA GLU A 392 -3.46 29.88 -61.22
C GLU A 392 -3.61 28.36 -61.34
N GLY A 393 -2.49 27.66 -61.16
CA GLY A 393 -2.48 26.21 -61.15
C GLY A 393 -1.25 25.64 -60.47
N ILE A 394 -1.31 24.33 -60.21
CA ILE A 394 -0.22 23.54 -59.64
C ILE A 394 0.10 22.34 -60.51
N TYR A 395 1.36 21.91 -60.47
CA TYR A 395 1.77 20.62 -61.02
C TYR A 395 1.60 19.54 -59.98
N VAL A 396 0.86 18.50 -60.35
CA VAL A 396 0.58 17.35 -59.49
C VAL A 396 1.14 16.11 -60.16
N ARG A 397 1.86 15.29 -59.39
CA ARG A 397 2.34 13.97 -59.80
C ARG A 397 1.59 12.90 -59.06
N ASN A 398 1.10 11.92 -59.81
CA ASN A 398 0.54 10.71 -59.23
C ASN A 398 1.67 9.72 -58.91
N LEU A 399 1.75 9.26 -57.67
CA LEU A 399 2.79 8.36 -57.15
C LEU A 399 2.67 6.94 -57.70
N MET A 400 1.44 6.46 -57.96
CA MET A 400 1.23 5.11 -58.52
C MET A 400 1.60 5.02 -60.00
N THR A 401 1.22 6.02 -60.80
CA THR A 401 1.39 6.00 -62.26
C THR A 401 2.60 6.80 -62.75
N GLY A 402 3.20 7.62 -61.88
CA GLY A 402 4.25 8.59 -62.23
C GLY A 402 3.78 9.74 -63.12
N ARG A 403 2.47 9.82 -63.47
CA ARG A 403 1.95 10.81 -64.41
C ARG A 403 1.91 12.20 -63.76
N VAL A 404 2.59 13.15 -64.39
CA VAL A 404 2.53 14.58 -64.05
C VAL A 404 1.46 15.28 -64.89
N ARG A 405 0.63 16.11 -64.26
CA ARG A 405 -0.39 16.96 -64.90
C ARG A 405 -0.47 18.34 -64.23
N ALA A 406 -0.97 19.32 -64.95
CA ALA A 406 -1.32 20.62 -64.41
C ALA A 406 -2.79 20.64 -63.98
N VAL A 407 -3.07 21.19 -62.80
CA VAL A 407 -4.43 21.47 -62.30
C VAL A 407 -4.58 22.98 -62.20
N ILE A 408 -5.59 23.54 -62.85
CA ILE A 408 -5.74 25.00 -63.05
C ILE A 408 -7.18 25.41 -62.72
N GLY A 409 -7.33 26.60 -62.14
CA GLY A 409 -8.59 27.35 -62.13
C GLY A 409 -9.60 27.04 -61.02
N ASN A 410 -9.36 26.01 -60.20
CA ASN A 410 -10.24 25.68 -59.07
C ASN A 410 -9.42 25.24 -57.85
N PRO A 411 -9.87 25.53 -56.61
CA PRO A 411 -9.24 25.02 -55.40
C PRO A 411 -9.06 23.51 -55.46
N TYR A 412 -7.85 23.04 -55.17
CA TYR A 412 -7.51 21.63 -55.33
C TYR A 412 -6.89 21.04 -54.08
N MET A 413 -7.47 19.94 -53.61
CA MET A 413 -6.91 19.10 -52.56
C MET A 413 -6.31 17.84 -53.19
N LEU A 414 -5.00 17.64 -52.96
CA LEU A 414 -4.27 16.48 -53.44
C LEU A 414 -4.92 15.18 -52.92
N THR A 415 -5.13 14.21 -53.83
CA THR A 415 -5.61 12.86 -53.46
C THR A 415 -4.50 12.03 -52.82
N GLN A 416 -4.83 10.91 -52.18
CA GLN A 416 -3.87 10.09 -51.41
C GLN A 416 -2.60 9.74 -52.19
N ASP A 417 -2.72 9.50 -53.50
CA ASP A 417 -1.63 9.10 -54.38
C ASP A 417 -1.00 10.28 -55.12
N GLU A 418 -1.27 11.52 -54.69
CA GLU A 418 -0.79 12.73 -55.34
C GLU A 418 0.17 13.51 -54.45
N GLU A 419 1.23 14.01 -55.09
CA GLU A 419 2.20 14.96 -54.52
C GLU A 419 2.34 16.18 -55.44
N LEU A 420 2.80 17.31 -54.86
CA LEU A 420 3.20 18.46 -55.66
C LEU A 420 4.49 18.14 -56.41
N TRP A 421 4.51 18.46 -57.71
CA TRP A 421 5.67 18.24 -58.54
C TRP A 421 6.37 19.55 -58.87
N GLU A 422 7.66 19.62 -58.59
CA GLU A 422 8.46 20.80 -58.90
C GLU A 422 8.93 20.77 -60.35
N LYS A 423 8.53 21.79 -61.13
CA LYS A 423 9.04 21.97 -62.49
C LYS A 423 10.30 22.82 -62.47
N GLU A 424 11.43 22.19 -62.78
CA GLU A 424 12.68 22.91 -62.97
C GLU A 424 12.74 23.58 -64.34
N LEU A 425 13.24 24.82 -64.36
CA LEU A 425 13.42 25.59 -65.58
C LEU A 425 14.90 25.97 -65.74
N PRO A 426 15.40 26.08 -66.98
CA PRO A 426 16.71 26.66 -67.24
C PRO A 426 16.81 28.09 -66.71
N VAL A 427 18.00 28.46 -66.20
CA VAL A 427 18.26 29.76 -65.55
C VAL A 427 17.84 30.95 -66.42
N GLY A 428 18.09 30.90 -67.73
CA GLY A 428 17.69 31.98 -68.65
C GLY A 428 16.16 32.18 -68.74
N ILE A 429 15.38 31.12 -68.63
CA ILE A 429 13.90 31.20 -68.63
C ILE A 429 13.40 31.70 -67.28
N GLU A 430 14.04 31.29 -66.17
CA GLU A 430 13.70 31.83 -64.85
C GLU A 430 13.97 33.34 -64.77
N GLU A 431 15.09 33.82 -65.31
CA GLU A 431 15.37 35.25 -65.42
C GLU A 431 14.34 35.98 -66.29
N PHE A 432 13.96 35.39 -67.42
CA PHE A 432 12.96 35.96 -68.31
C PHE A 432 11.60 36.12 -67.63
N LEU A 433 11.13 35.09 -66.93
CA LEU A 433 9.88 35.13 -66.17
C LEU A 433 9.93 36.12 -65.00
N ARG A 434 11.12 36.31 -64.38
CA ARG A 434 11.32 37.35 -63.35
C ARG A 434 11.19 38.76 -63.94
N ARG A 435 11.73 39.00 -65.14
CA ARG A 435 11.61 40.31 -65.80
C ARG A 435 10.15 40.66 -66.11
N ASP A 436 9.35 39.69 -66.56
CA ASP A 436 7.92 39.87 -66.83
C ASP A 436 7.13 40.24 -65.56
N SER A 437 7.39 39.56 -64.43
CA SER A 437 6.76 39.87 -63.14
C SER A 437 7.09 41.28 -62.62
N LEU A 438 8.24 41.86 -63.01
CA LEU A 438 8.63 43.22 -62.65
C LEU A 438 7.90 44.30 -63.47
N PHE A 439 7.51 44.00 -64.72
CA PHE A 439 6.70 44.91 -65.54
C PHE A 439 5.30 45.12 -64.94
N GLU A 440 4.75 44.14 -64.22
CA GLU A 440 3.46 44.23 -63.52
C GLU A 440 3.51 45.15 -62.29
N LYS A 441 4.63 45.20 -61.56
CA LYS A 441 4.76 46.07 -60.38
C LYS A 441 4.94 47.55 -60.72
N SER A 442 5.31 47.87 -61.96
CA SER A 442 5.49 49.26 -62.41
C SER A 442 4.17 49.97 -62.74
N THR A 443 3.07 49.24 -62.98
CA THR A 443 1.76 49.79 -63.35
C THR A 443 0.75 49.87 -62.20
N ARG A 444 1.03 49.24 -61.04
CA ARG A 444 0.30 49.46 -59.78
C ARG A 444 1.14 50.36 -58.86
N THR A 445 0.79 51.64 -58.85
CA THR A 445 1.34 52.78 -58.09
C THR A 445 2.14 52.46 -56.82
N SER A 446 3.33 53.08 -56.76
CA SER A 446 4.02 53.70 -55.61
C SER A 446 3.76 53.18 -54.18
N ALA A 447 4.89 52.94 -53.51
CA ALA A 447 5.14 52.96 -52.07
C ALA A 447 5.23 51.60 -51.37
N THR A 448 6.48 51.29 -51.00
CA THR A 448 6.87 50.63 -49.76
C THR A 448 6.59 49.14 -49.64
N SER A 449 7.47 48.32 -50.23
CA SER A 449 7.96 47.13 -49.53
C SER A 449 9.27 46.66 -50.17
N SER A 450 10.28 46.53 -49.32
CA SER A 450 11.58 45.93 -49.58
C SER A 450 11.49 44.74 -50.52
N SER A 451 12.21 44.82 -51.65
CA SER A 451 12.37 43.77 -52.65
C SER A 451 13.11 42.56 -52.09
N GLN A 452 12.42 41.76 -51.28
CA GLN A 452 12.76 40.34 -51.19
C GLN A 452 12.36 39.72 -52.53
N THR A 453 13.35 39.39 -53.35
CA THR A 453 13.19 38.49 -54.49
C THR A 453 12.69 37.15 -53.96
N THR A 454 11.38 36.96 -53.90
CA THR A 454 10.78 35.72 -53.46
C THR A 454 11.16 34.63 -54.45
N LYS A 455 11.82 33.58 -53.95
CA LYS A 455 12.18 32.41 -54.74
C LYS A 455 10.90 31.86 -55.39
N ARG A 456 10.95 31.58 -56.70
CA ARG A 456 9.81 31.03 -57.45
C ARG A 456 9.33 29.73 -56.77
N ASP A 457 8.03 29.62 -56.56
CA ASP A 457 7.39 28.35 -56.24
C ASP A 457 7.41 27.45 -57.49
N LYS A 458 8.26 26.42 -57.45
CA LYS A 458 8.43 25.47 -58.57
C LYS A 458 7.22 24.56 -58.76
N SER A 459 6.34 24.44 -57.75
CA SER A 459 5.13 23.62 -57.82
C SER A 459 3.98 24.30 -58.56
N LYS A 460 4.00 25.64 -58.66
CA LYS A 460 3.01 26.41 -59.42
C LYS A 460 3.23 26.31 -60.93
N VAL A 461 2.13 26.24 -61.67
CA VAL A 461 2.11 26.25 -63.13
C VAL A 461 2.78 27.51 -63.64
N VAL A 462 3.68 27.34 -64.62
CA VAL A 462 4.33 28.46 -65.29
C VAL A 462 3.28 29.22 -66.11
N THR A 463 2.98 30.44 -65.69
CA THR A 463 2.19 31.39 -66.47
C THR A 463 3.10 32.49 -67.02
N TYR A 464 2.75 32.99 -68.21
CA TYR A 464 3.43 34.10 -68.86
C TYR A 464 2.37 34.93 -69.58
N ARG A 465 2.37 36.25 -69.39
CA ARG A 465 1.42 37.12 -70.08
C ARG A 465 2.07 37.57 -71.38
N VAL A 466 1.46 37.20 -72.52
CA VAL A 466 1.99 37.61 -73.82
C VAL A 466 1.75 39.12 -74.01
N PRO A 467 2.80 39.94 -74.20
CA PRO A 467 2.64 41.37 -74.40
C PRO A 467 1.90 41.70 -75.70
N GLN A 468 1.34 42.90 -75.78
CA GLN A 468 0.65 43.40 -76.97
C GLN A 468 1.56 43.34 -78.21
N ASN A 469 1.01 42.92 -79.36
CA ASN A 469 1.73 42.76 -80.63
C ASN A 469 2.94 41.80 -80.59
N GLN A 470 3.02 40.87 -79.62
CA GLN A 470 4.05 39.82 -79.58
C GLN A 470 3.43 38.45 -79.80
N ALA A 471 4.25 37.47 -80.18
CA ALA A 471 3.85 36.07 -80.28
C ALA A 471 4.82 35.20 -79.47
N VAL A 472 4.28 34.25 -78.70
CA VAL A 472 5.07 33.27 -77.95
C VAL A 472 4.85 31.90 -78.54
N GLN A 473 5.95 31.25 -78.92
CA GLN A 473 5.94 29.84 -79.29
C GLN A 473 6.25 28.99 -78.06
N VAL A 474 5.38 28.02 -77.76
CA VAL A 474 5.58 27.02 -76.73
C VAL A 474 5.59 25.65 -77.38
N TYR A 475 6.55 24.81 -77.01
CA TYR A 475 6.62 23.42 -77.48
C TYR A 475 6.24 22.47 -76.34
N ASP A 476 5.22 21.64 -76.54
CA ASP A 476 4.91 20.54 -75.62
C ASP A 476 5.79 19.34 -76.00
N TYR A 477 6.85 19.12 -75.23
CA TYR A 477 7.79 18.00 -75.46
C TYR A 477 7.15 16.62 -75.31
N LYS A 478 6.07 16.50 -74.53
CA LYS A 478 5.39 15.22 -74.32
C LYS A 478 4.44 14.90 -75.47
N ALA A 479 3.65 15.88 -75.92
CA ALA A 479 2.76 15.74 -77.06
C ALA A 479 3.49 15.90 -78.40
N LYS A 480 4.73 16.41 -78.40
CA LYS A 480 5.54 16.76 -79.57
C LYS A 480 4.86 17.79 -80.49
N THR A 481 4.05 18.68 -79.93
CA THR A 481 3.28 19.68 -80.67
C THR A 481 3.75 21.10 -80.34
N PRO A 482 4.01 21.95 -81.36
CA PRO A 482 4.19 23.37 -81.16
C PRO A 482 2.83 24.07 -81.04
N ARG A 483 2.75 25.09 -80.20
CA ARG A 483 1.65 26.07 -80.16
C ARG A 483 2.22 27.47 -80.25
N ILE A 484 1.63 28.32 -81.07
CA ILE A 484 1.96 29.75 -81.16
C ILE A 484 0.78 30.51 -80.60
N ILE A 485 1.03 31.36 -79.62
CA ILE A 485 0.03 32.18 -78.94
C ILE A 485 0.35 33.64 -79.25
N PHE A 486 -0.57 34.30 -79.94
CA PHE A 486 -0.49 35.73 -80.22
C PHE A 486 -1.01 36.51 -79.02
N GLY A 487 -0.34 37.63 -78.70
CA GLY A 487 -0.79 38.57 -77.70
C GLY A 487 -2.05 39.32 -78.12
N PRO A 488 -2.68 40.03 -77.16
CA PRO A 488 -3.81 40.90 -77.44
C PRO A 488 -3.45 42.06 -78.38
#